data_AF-A0A4R2P6A7-F1
#
_entry.id   AF-A0A4R2P6A7-F1
#
_cell.length_a   1.000
_cell.length_b   1.000
_cell.length_c   1.000
_cell.angle_alpha   90.00
_cell.angle_beta   90.00
_cell.angle_gamma   90.00
#
_symmetry.space_group_name_H-M   'P 1'
#
loop_
_entity.id
_entity.type
_entity.pdbx_description
1 polymer ?
#
loop_
_entity_poly.entity_id
_entity_poly.type
_entity_poly.pdbx_seq_one_letter_code
_entity_poly.pdbx_strand_id
1 'polypeptide(L)'
;MSDIIDLGGAPAEEDCAQLGHTPDFEAVNAYEVFAYKLAIIARYGQPPAGCRLKPLANRHDFGVYRTLSLRIDDEEDEAVQAYAEAVEEGLARWLDGGFAPPISYEGSVATIHRPDVTELVIGALQTTRPSPDGSFPVADFEALHTNLATAFPDEAAIARARLATT
;
A
#
# COMPACT_ATOMS: atom_id res chain seq x y z
N MET A 1 16.53 15.36 12.49
CA MET A 1 15.51 15.65 13.51
C MET A 1 14.72 14.36 13.62
N SER A 2 13.39 14.32 13.70
CA SER A 2 12.69 13.13 13.22
C SER A 2 11.57 13.62 12.33
N ASP A 3 11.79 13.59 11.03
CA ASP A 3 10.85 14.15 10.06
C ASP A 3 9.74 13.15 9.72
N ILE A 4 8.59 13.70 9.40
CA ILE A 4 7.37 12.96 9.11
C ILE A 4 6.78 13.50 7.83
N ILE A 5 6.64 12.63 6.83
CA ILE A 5 5.87 12.91 5.62
C ILE A 5 4.53 12.18 5.76
N ASP A 6 3.42 12.91 5.69
CA ASP A 6 2.08 12.33 5.67
C ASP A 6 1.69 12.05 4.22
N LEU A 7 1.38 10.78 3.92
CA LEU A 7 1.07 10.29 2.58
C LEU A 7 -0.45 10.18 2.32
N GLY A 8 -1.28 10.46 3.34
CA GLY A 8 -2.74 10.33 3.26
C GLY A 8 -3.27 8.96 3.69
N GLY A 9 -4.60 8.80 3.67
CA GLY A 9 -5.29 7.57 4.10
C GLY A 9 -5.40 6.49 3.02
N ALA A 10 -5.38 6.91 1.76
CA ALA A 10 -5.50 6.11 0.54
C ALA A 10 -4.83 6.90 -0.62
N PRO A 11 -4.71 6.33 -1.84
CA PRO A 11 -4.27 7.09 -3.02
C PRO A 11 -5.14 8.33 -3.28
N ALA A 12 -4.54 9.39 -3.81
CA ALA A 12 -5.14 10.72 -3.87
C ALA A 12 -6.40 10.84 -4.76
N GLU A 13 -6.55 9.97 -5.76
CA GLU A 13 -7.68 9.96 -6.69
C GLU A 13 -8.69 8.82 -6.41
N GLU A 14 -8.64 8.21 -5.23
CA GLU A 14 -9.52 7.11 -4.85
C GLU A 14 -10.47 7.53 -3.71
N ASP A 15 -11.65 6.89 -3.66
CA ASP A 15 -12.54 7.04 -2.51
C ASP A 15 -11.86 6.49 -1.24
N CYS A 16 -12.12 7.11 -0.10
CA CYS A 16 -11.54 6.72 1.20
C CYS A 16 -12.51 6.91 2.35
N ALA A 17 -12.23 6.25 3.48
CA ALA A 17 -13.09 6.29 4.65
C ALA A 17 -13.23 7.73 5.17
N GLN A 18 -14.45 8.14 5.50
CA GLN A 18 -14.77 9.49 5.95
C GLN A 18 -15.22 9.50 7.41
N LEU A 19 -14.49 10.23 8.25
CA LEU A 19 -14.79 10.33 9.68
C LEU A 19 -16.17 10.99 9.88
N GLY A 20 -17.02 10.35 10.70
CA GLY A 20 -18.39 10.81 10.95
C GLY A 20 -19.40 10.47 9.85
N HIS A 21 -18.96 9.84 8.75
CA HIS A 21 -19.84 9.42 7.65
C HIS A 21 -19.81 7.90 7.42
N THR A 22 -18.62 7.29 7.37
CA THR A 22 -18.46 5.85 7.18
C THR A 22 -18.79 5.08 8.47
N PRO A 23 -19.76 4.14 8.47
CA PRO A 23 -19.96 3.21 9.58
C PRO A 23 -18.69 2.40 9.84
N ASP A 24 -18.42 2.08 11.12
CA ASP A 24 -17.21 1.36 11.54
C ASP A 24 -15.89 2.01 11.05
N PHE A 25 -15.90 3.33 10.92
CA PHE A 25 -14.80 4.14 10.38
C PHE A 25 -13.40 3.72 10.87
N GLU A 26 -13.22 3.50 12.18
CA GLU A 26 -11.91 3.14 12.72
C GLU A 26 -11.35 1.85 12.10
N ALA A 27 -12.18 0.83 11.93
CA ALA A 27 -11.77 -0.44 11.33
C ALA A 27 -11.48 -0.28 9.84
N VAL A 28 -12.35 0.43 9.11
CA VAL A 28 -12.21 0.67 7.66
C VAL A 28 -10.95 1.49 7.38
N ASN A 29 -10.76 2.62 8.06
CA ASN A 29 -9.61 3.49 7.88
C ASN A 29 -8.29 2.82 8.27
N ALA A 30 -8.26 2.01 9.35
CA ALA A 30 -7.06 1.26 9.72
C ALA A 30 -6.68 0.22 8.66
N TYR A 31 -7.66 -0.50 8.12
CA TYR A 31 -7.45 -1.47 7.05
C TYR A 31 -7.00 -0.78 5.75
N GLU A 32 -7.60 0.36 5.39
CA GLU A 32 -7.25 1.14 4.19
C GLU A 32 -5.81 1.67 4.26
N VAL A 33 -5.39 2.25 5.39
CA VAL A 33 -4.01 2.69 5.61
C VAL A 33 -3.01 1.53 5.53
N PHE A 34 -3.41 0.35 6.03
CA PHE A 34 -2.57 -0.85 5.91
C PHE A 34 -2.43 -1.30 4.45
N ALA A 35 -3.53 -1.36 3.71
CA ALA A 35 -3.51 -1.69 2.28
C ALA A 35 -2.67 -0.67 1.49
N TYR A 36 -2.79 0.62 1.82
CA TYR A 36 -2.03 1.67 1.17
C TYR A 36 -0.52 1.54 1.42
N LYS A 37 -0.12 1.14 2.63
CA LYS A 37 1.27 0.79 2.91
C LYS A 37 1.79 -0.33 2.00
N LEU A 38 1.00 -1.37 1.75
CA LEU A 38 1.38 -2.45 0.85
C LEU A 38 1.55 -1.96 -0.59
N ALA A 39 0.68 -1.07 -1.05
CA ALA A 39 0.76 -0.47 -2.39
C ALA A 39 1.99 0.43 -2.55
N ILE A 40 2.34 1.23 -1.54
CA ILE A 40 3.60 2.01 -1.52
C ILE A 40 4.81 1.07 -1.60
N ILE A 41 4.82 -0.02 -0.83
CA ILE A 41 5.90 -1.03 -0.89
C ILE A 41 5.97 -1.69 -2.27
N ALA A 42 4.84 -1.98 -2.91
CA ALA A 42 4.83 -2.52 -4.26
C ALA A 42 5.48 -1.53 -5.25
N ARG A 43 5.10 -0.25 -5.18
CA ARG A 43 5.61 0.76 -6.10
C ARG A 43 7.08 1.10 -5.90
N TYR A 44 7.50 1.29 -4.65
CA TYR A 44 8.79 1.87 -4.31
C TYR A 44 9.76 0.93 -3.59
N GLY A 45 9.32 -0.29 -3.24
CA GLY A 45 10.10 -1.23 -2.45
C GLY A 45 10.00 -0.98 -0.94
N GLN A 46 10.71 -1.81 -0.16
CA GLN A 46 10.81 -1.61 1.28
C GLN A 46 11.56 -0.32 1.61
N PRO A 47 11.12 0.45 2.63
CA PRO A 47 11.91 1.56 3.14
C PRO A 47 13.31 1.09 3.54
N PRO A 48 14.38 1.82 3.19
CA PRO A 48 15.73 1.52 3.67
C PRO A 48 15.84 1.70 5.20
N ALA A 49 16.93 1.20 5.77
CA ALA A 49 17.25 1.50 7.17
C ALA A 49 17.40 3.02 7.35
N GLY A 50 16.86 3.56 8.45
CA GLY A 50 16.81 5.01 8.70
C GLY A 50 15.45 5.65 8.37
N CYS A 51 14.53 4.93 7.72
CA CYS A 51 13.13 5.34 7.65
C CYS A 51 12.14 4.16 7.72
N ARG A 52 10.86 4.46 7.95
CA ARG A 52 9.80 3.42 8.05
C ARG A 52 8.41 3.97 7.77
N LEU A 53 7.60 3.17 7.08
CA LEU A 53 6.17 3.43 6.88
C LEU A 53 5.36 3.03 8.13
N LYS A 54 4.60 3.97 8.68
CA LYS A 54 3.78 3.80 9.89
C LYS A 54 2.45 4.55 9.78
N PRO A 55 1.36 4.02 10.35
CA PRO A 55 0.15 4.80 10.58
C PRO A 55 0.44 6.00 11.49
N LEU A 56 -0.02 7.18 11.09
CA LEU A 56 -0.08 8.40 11.89
C LEU A 56 -1.51 8.58 12.38
N ALA A 57 -1.70 8.77 13.69
CA ALA A 57 -3.01 9.04 14.27
C ALA A 57 -3.25 10.56 14.36
N ASN A 58 -4.27 11.03 13.66
CA ASN A 58 -4.70 12.43 13.61
C ASN A 58 -5.95 12.60 14.49
N ARG A 59 -5.79 13.30 15.62
CA ARG A 59 -6.87 13.52 16.58
C ARG A 59 -7.64 14.80 16.22
N HIS A 60 -8.94 14.68 16.04
CA HIS A 60 -9.86 15.79 15.80
C HIS A 60 -11.07 15.70 16.74
N ASP A 61 -11.84 16.79 16.80
CA ASP A 61 -13.05 16.89 17.63
C ASP A 61 -14.11 15.84 17.26
N PHE A 62 -14.07 15.33 16.03
CA PHE A 62 -15.00 14.32 15.50
C PHE A 62 -14.49 12.87 15.67
N GLY A 63 -13.30 12.67 16.24
CA GLY A 63 -12.67 11.37 16.43
C GLY A 63 -11.22 11.32 15.94
N VAL A 64 -10.69 10.11 15.83
CA VAL A 64 -9.31 9.87 15.38
C VAL A 64 -9.33 9.21 14.02
N TYR A 65 -8.78 9.88 13.01
CA TYR A 65 -8.46 9.25 11.74
C TYR A 65 -6.98 8.93 11.65
N ARG A 66 -6.63 8.01 10.77
CA ARG A 66 -5.27 7.59 10.52
C ARG A 66 -4.90 7.82 9.07
N THR A 67 -3.67 8.22 8.86
CA THR A 67 -3.02 8.31 7.56
C THR A 67 -1.77 7.43 7.55
N LEU A 68 -1.25 7.11 6.37
CA LEU A 68 0.07 6.52 6.23
C LEU A 68 1.11 7.63 6.32
N SER A 69 2.20 7.39 7.05
CA SER A 69 3.32 8.31 7.12
C SER A 69 4.65 7.61 6.87
N LEU A 70 5.59 8.32 6.24
CA LEU A 70 7.01 7.97 6.30
C LEU A 70 7.63 8.66 7.52
N ARG A 71 8.26 7.87 8.39
CA ARG A 71 9.05 8.36 9.53
C ARG A 71 10.51 8.29 9.17
N ILE A 72 11.21 9.41 9.27
CA ILE A 72 12.63 9.54 8.95
C ILE A 72 13.38 9.71 10.27
N ASP A 73 14.29 8.78 10.54
CA ASP A 73 15.19 8.82 11.70
C ASP A 73 16.61 9.28 11.30
N ASP A 74 17.00 9.09 10.04
CA ASP A 74 18.30 9.47 9.49
C ASP A 74 18.12 10.30 8.21
N GLU A 75 18.03 11.62 8.38
CA GLU A 75 17.84 12.58 7.27
C GLU A 75 19.12 12.79 6.45
N GLU A 76 20.29 12.35 6.92
CA GLU A 76 21.57 12.53 6.23
C GLU A 76 21.91 11.36 5.30
N ASP A 77 21.25 10.21 5.46
CA ASP A 77 21.43 9.04 4.60
C ASP A 77 20.83 9.26 3.19
N GLU A 78 21.65 9.10 2.16
CA GLU A 78 21.27 9.34 0.76
C GLU A 78 20.14 8.40 0.28
N ALA A 79 20.11 7.15 0.75
CA ALA A 79 19.06 6.20 0.38
C ALA A 79 17.73 6.57 1.06
N VAL A 80 17.79 7.08 2.30
CA VAL A 80 16.61 7.59 3.00
C VAL A 80 16.06 8.84 2.30
N GLN A 81 16.92 9.78 1.89
CA GLN A 81 16.50 10.97 1.13
C GLN A 81 15.86 10.59 -0.20
N ALA A 82 16.50 9.69 -0.97
CA ALA A 82 15.96 9.22 -2.24
C ALA A 82 14.61 8.50 -2.09
N TYR A 83 14.45 7.69 -1.03
CA TYR A 83 13.17 7.04 -0.74
C TYR A 83 12.10 8.06 -0.35
N ALA A 84 12.45 9.05 0.48
CA ALA A 84 11.54 10.11 0.91
C ALA A 84 11.03 10.92 -0.29
N GLU A 85 11.92 11.35 -1.18
CA GLU A 85 11.56 12.05 -2.44
C GLU A 85 10.66 11.18 -3.33
N ALA A 86 10.98 9.89 -3.47
CA ALA A 86 10.22 8.99 -4.32
C ALA A 86 8.77 8.77 -3.84
N VAL A 87 8.53 8.75 -2.52
CA VAL A 87 7.19 8.48 -1.95
C VAL A 87 6.40 9.73 -1.58
N GLU A 88 7.00 10.93 -1.59
CA GLU A 88 6.41 12.16 -1.03
C GLU A 88 5.01 12.46 -1.58
N GLU A 89 4.79 12.25 -2.88
CA GLU A 89 3.51 12.48 -3.56
C GLU A 89 2.49 11.32 -3.36
N GLY A 90 2.91 10.23 -2.73
CA GLY A 90 2.09 9.02 -2.59
C GLY A 90 1.74 8.38 -3.95
N LEU A 91 0.59 7.70 -4.00
CA LEU A 91 0.03 7.17 -5.25
C LEU A 91 -1.20 7.97 -5.66
N ALA A 92 -1.46 8.07 -6.97
CA ALA A 92 -2.71 8.61 -7.47
C ALA A 92 -3.83 7.56 -7.34
N ARG A 93 -3.55 6.31 -7.71
CA ARG A 93 -4.53 5.22 -7.73
C ARG A 93 -3.98 3.92 -7.14
N TRP A 94 -4.88 3.02 -6.73
CA TRP A 94 -4.50 1.68 -6.26
C TRP A 94 -3.75 0.89 -7.33
N LEU A 95 -4.10 1.12 -8.60
CA LEU A 95 -3.50 0.45 -9.74
C LEU A 95 -2.02 0.80 -9.93
N ASP A 96 -1.56 1.95 -9.44
CA ASP A 96 -0.15 2.36 -9.52
C ASP A 96 0.75 1.43 -8.69
N GLY A 97 0.19 0.77 -7.66
CA GLY A 97 0.84 -0.31 -6.90
C GLY A 97 0.48 -1.72 -7.38
N GLY A 98 -0.32 -1.86 -8.44
CA GLY A 98 -0.82 -3.16 -8.91
C GLY A 98 -1.98 -3.75 -8.09
N PHE A 99 -2.65 -2.93 -7.27
CA PHE A 99 -3.78 -3.34 -6.44
C PHE A 99 -5.10 -2.98 -7.11
N ALA A 100 -6.11 -3.84 -6.94
CA ALA A 100 -7.49 -3.41 -7.05
C ALA A 100 -7.89 -2.64 -5.78
N PRO A 101 -8.85 -1.70 -5.84
CA PRO A 101 -9.35 -1.03 -4.64
C PRO A 101 -9.75 -2.06 -3.57
N PRO A 102 -9.16 -2.00 -2.37
CA PRO A 102 -9.38 -3.02 -1.33
C PRO A 102 -10.76 -2.84 -0.66
N ILE A 103 -11.34 -1.64 -0.82
CA ILE A 103 -12.65 -1.23 -0.32
C ILE A 103 -13.41 -0.59 -1.48
N SER A 104 -14.71 -0.85 -1.57
CA SER A 104 -15.64 -0.04 -2.36
C SER A 104 -16.61 0.73 -1.46
N TYR A 105 -17.05 1.89 -1.93
CA TYR A 105 -17.98 2.75 -1.21
C TYR A 105 -19.29 2.91 -1.99
N GLU A 106 -20.42 2.62 -1.35
CA GLU A 106 -21.76 2.97 -1.85
C GLU A 106 -22.36 4.00 -0.89
N GLY A 107 -22.14 5.29 -1.21
CA GLY A 107 -22.43 6.38 -0.29
C GLY A 107 -21.53 6.31 0.95
N SER A 108 -22.12 6.06 2.12
CA SER A 108 -21.39 5.89 3.38
C SER A 108 -20.93 4.45 3.64
N VAL A 109 -21.51 3.47 2.94
CA VAL A 109 -21.31 2.06 3.22
C VAL A 109 -20.00 1.58 2.58
N ALA A 110 -19.06 1.16 3.41
CA ALA A 110 -17.79 0.56 2.97
C ALA A 110 -17.92 -0.96 2.89
N THR A 111 -17.40 -1.55 1.80
CA THR A 111 -17.30 -3.01 1.64
C THR A 111 -15.85 -3.42 1.47
N ILE A 112 -15.30 -4.15 2.46
CA ILE A 112 -13.95 -4.73 2.37
C ILE A 112 -14.01 -6.02 1.54
N HIS A 113 -13.36 -6.03 0.38
CA HIS A 113 -13.42 -7.18 -0.53
C HIS A 113 -12.53 -8.35 -0.10
N ARG A 114 -11.43 -8.07 0.60
CA ARG A 114 -10.41 -9.05 1.02
C ARG A 114 -9.96 -8.81 2.46
N PRO A 115 -10.73 -9.25 3.47
CA PRO A 115 -10.41 -8.96 4.87
C PRO A 115 -9.04 -9.48 5.33
N ASP A 116 -8.55 -10.56 4.72
CA ASP A 116 -7.19 -11.05 4.92
C ASP A 116 -6.21 -10.23 4.08
N VAL A 117 -5.35 -9.47 4.76
CA VAL A 117 -4.34 -8.62 4.13
C VAL A 117 -3.31 -9.40 3.32
N THR A 118 -3.10 -10.69 3.64
CA THR A 118 -2.25 -11.60 2.87
C THR A 118 -2.77 -11.76 1.45
N GLU A 119 -4.10 -11.80 1.28
CA GLU A 119 -4.75 -11.93 -0.02
C GLU A 119 -4.60 -10.67 -0.88
N LEU A 120 -4.36 -9.50 -0.28
CA LEU A 120 -4.06 -8.28 -1.03
C LEU A 120 -2.71 -8.41 -1.75
N VAL A 121 -1.68 -8.86 -1.02
CA VAL A 121 -0.33 -9.06 -1.58
C VAL A 121 -0.34 -10.17 -2.62
N ILE A 122 -0.99 -11.30 -2.33
CA ILE A 122 -1.11 -12.41 -3.30
C ILE A 122 -1.86 -11.95 -4.55
N GLY A 123 -2.94 -11.18 -4.40
CA GLY A 123 -3.69 -10.62 -5.52
C GLY A 123 -2.81 -9.71 -6.39
N ALA A 124 -2.05 -8.79 -5.78
CA ALA A 124 -1.13 -7.91 -6.50
C ALA A 124 0.00 -8.68 -7.21
N LEU A 125 0.56 -9.71 -6.57
CA LEU A 125 1.54 -10.62 -7.18
C LEU A 125 0.97 -11.37 -8.38
N GLN A 126 -0.29 -11.79 -8.31
CA GLN A 126 -0.98 -12.43 -9.43
C GLN A 126 -1.27 -11.42 -10.55
N THR A 127 -1.70 -10.20 -10.24
CA THR A 127 -1.95 -9.13 -11.22
C THR A 127 -0.68 -8.75 -11.98
N THR A 128 0.43 -8.61 -11.25
CA THR A 128 1.72 -8.14 -11.80
C THR A 128 2.62 -9.26 -12.32
N ARG A 129 2.15 -10.51 -12.33
CA ARG A 129 2.97 -11.68 -12.68
C ARG A 129 3.56 -11.59 -14.10
N PRO A 130 4.74 -12.18 -14.33
CA PRO A 130 5.25 -12.39 -15.68
C PRO A 130 4.40 -13.44 -16.43
N SER A 131 4.48 -13.38 -17.76
CA SER A 131 4.03 -14.42 -18.68
C SER A 131 4.87 -15.70 -18.50
N PRO A 132 4.42 -16.86 -19.05
CA PRO A 132 5.17 -18.12 -18.93
C PRO A 132 6.60 -18.08 -19.49
N ASP A 133 6.89 -17.16 -20.41
CA ASP A 133 8.23 -16.92 -20.97
C ASP A 133 9.08 -15.94 -20.14
N GLY A 134 8.57 -15.47 -19.00
CA GLY A 134 9.22 -14.53 -18.10
C GLY A 134 8.99 -13.05 -18.47
N SER A 135 8.31 -12.76 -19.58
CA SER A 135 8.07 -11.37 -20.01
C SER A 135 6.94 -10.71 -19.22
N PHE A 136 7.07 -9.43 -18.88
CA PHE A 136 6.00 -8.66 -18.25
C PHE A 136 5.14 -7.96 -19.31
N PRO A 137 3.80 -8.11 -19.27
CA PRO A 137 2.91 -7.53 -20.28
C PRO A 137 2.78 -6.01 -20.18
N VAL A 138 3.10 -5.44 -19.02
CA VAL A 138 3.13 -4.01 -18.73
C VAL A 138 4.51 -3.68 -18.17
N ALA A 139 5.15 -2.64 -18.68
CA ALA A 139 6.53 -2.30 -18.33
C ALA A 139 6.74 -2.17 -16.81
N ASP A 140 5.81 -1.51 -16.12
CA ASP A 140 5.92 -1.27 -14.68
C ASP A 140 5.69 -2.53 -13.83
N PHE A 141 5.09 -3.60 -14.38
CA PHE A 141 4.78 -4.79 -13.58
C PHE A 141 6.03 -5.53 -13.11
N GLU A 142 7.14 -5.46 -13.85
CA GLU A 142 8.40 -6.08 -13.41
C GLU A 142 8.87 -5.49 -12.08
N ALA A 143 8.86 -4.16 -11.96
CA ALA A 143 9.27 -3.47 -10.74
C ALA A 143 8.31 -3.81 -9.58
N LEU A 144 6.99 -3.71 -9.81
CA LEU A 144 5.98 -4.01 -8.80
C LEU A 144 6.10 -5.45 -8.29
N HIS A 145 6.20 -6.42 -9.20
CA HIS A 145 6.29 -7.82 -8.87
C HIS A 145 7.58 -8.13 -8.10
N THR A 146 8.71 -7.57 -8.53
CA THR A 146 10.01 -7.75 -7.88
C THR A 146 10.01 -7.17 -6.46
N ASN A 147 9.48 -5.96 -6.29
CA ASN A 147 9.37 -5.31 -4.98
C ASN A 147 8.49 -6.13 -4.03
N LEU A 148 7.32 -6.55 -4.48
CA LEU A 148 6.41 -7.39 -3.70
C LEU A 148 7.04 -8.73 -3.33
N ALA A 149 7.65 -9.44 -4.29
CA ALA A 149 8.26 -10.74 -4.04
C ALA A 149 9.46 -10.66 -3.08
N THR A 150 10.20 -9.55 -3.11
CA THR A 150 11.32 -9.28 -2.20
C THR A 150 10.81 -8.94 -0.79
N ALA A 151 9.77 -8.13 -0.69
CA ALA A 151 9.18 -7.69 0.58
C ALA A 151 8.38 -8.80 1.29
N PHE A 152 7.73 -9.69 0.53
CA PHE A 152 6.74 -10.64 0.99
C PHE A 152 7.00 -12.05 0.39
N PRO A 153 8.11 -12.70 0.78
CA PRO A 153 8.57 -13.94 0.15
C PRO A 153 7.61 -15.13 0.36
N ASP A 154 6.90 -15.17 1.50
CA ASP A 154 5.95 -16.22 1.83
C ASP A 154 4.69 -16.11 0.96
N GLU A 155 4.16 -14.90 0.80
CA GLU A 155 3.03 -14.58 -0.08
C GLU A 155 3.41 -14.84 -1.54
N ALA A 156 4.64 -14.53 -1.95
CA ALA A 156 5.16 -14.88 -3.27
C ALA A 156 5.23 -16.39 -3.50
N ALA A 157 5.59 -17.17 -2.49
CA ALA A 157 5.57 -18.63 -2.58
C ALA A 157 4.13 -19.17 -2.75
N ILE A 158 3.16 -18.62 -2.00
CA ILE A 158 1.75 -18.98 -2.11
C ILE A 158 1.20 -18.62 -3.50
N ALA A 159 1.49 -17.42 -4.00
CA ALA A 159 1.04 -16.95 -5.31
C ALA A 159 1.54 -17.89 -6.44
N ARG A 160 2.82 -18.28 -6.39
CA ARG A 160 3.40 -19.24 -7.35
C ARG A 160 2.73 -20.62 -7.27
N ALA A 161 2.46 -21.12 -6.06
CA ALA A 161 1.80 -22.41 -5.87
C ALA A 161 0.39 -22.44 -6.49
N ARG A 162 -0.38 -21.35 -6.39
CA ARG A 162 -1.73 -21.24 -6.99
C ARG A 162 -1.72 -21.32 -8.52
N LEU A 163 -0.65 -20.83 -9.15
CA LEU A 163 -0.49 -20.89 -10.61
C LEU A 163 -0.14 -22.30 -11.09
N ALA A 164 0.65 -23.05 -10.32
CA ALA A 164 1.02 -24.42 -10.67
C ALA A 164 -0.16 -25.42 -10.60
N THR A 165 -1.26 -25.04 -9.94
CA THR A 165 -2.49 -25.85 -9.83
C THR A 165 -3.56 -25.52 -10.87
N THR A 166 -3.31 -24.54 -11.75
CA THR A 166 -4.24 -24.10 -12.81
C THR A 166 -3.81 -24.64 -14.16
#